data_AF-A0A290MM50-F1
#
_entry.id   AF-A0A290MM50-F1
#
_cell.length_a   1.000
_cell.length_b   1.000
_cell.length_c   1.000
_cell.angle_alpha   90.00
_cell.angle_beta   90.00
_cell.angle_gamma   90.00
#
_symmetry.space_group_name_H-M   'P 1'
#
loop_
_entity.id
_entity.type
_entity.pdbx_description
1 polymer ?
#
loop_
_entity_poly.entity_id
_entity_poly.type
_entity_poly.pdbx_seq_one_letter_code
_entity_poly.pdbx_strand_id
1 'polypeptide(L)'
;MSQTEILAFRRRCRQFRWLAMFMVISVGLLVALMAWVFPLLLVLLKDAPWRPGAMLAATVWNLPIACYLFAVWTIGQTLGELANGRLIQAALPPALRRVGLALGAGGLTSVFVVTNLMRFLGQAKGGYLHFDVAGMTLGMIGGALFLLGRVMDQALAAQAELDEMI
;
A
#
# COMPACT_ATOMS: atom_id res chain seq x y z
N MET A 1 -23.00 -18.88 13.28
CA MET A 1 -22.23 -19.46 12.15
C MET A 1 -21.96 -20.91 12.44
N SER A 2 -22.25 -21.79 11.49
CA SER A 2 -21.89 -23.21 11.55
C SER A 2 -20.36 -23.40 11.40
N GLN A 3 -19.79 -24.46 11.96
CA GLN A 3 -18.33 -24.70 11.91
C GLN A 3 -17.80 -24.80 10.46
N THR A 4 -18.61 -25.30 9.53
CA THR A 4 -18.31 -25.40 8.10
C THR A 4 -18.14 -24.02 7.45
N GLU A 5 -18.97 -23.04 7.81
CA GLU A 5 -18.86 -21.65 7.31
C GLU A 5 -17.57 -20.98 7.78
N ILE A 6 -17.17 -21.22 9.04
CA ILE A 6 -15.95 -20.66 9.61
C ILE A 6 -14.71 -21.23 8.90
N LEU A 7 -14.68 -22.54 8.64
CA LEU A 7 -13.57 -23.17 7.92
C LEU A 7 -13.49 -22.72 6.45
N ALA A 8 -14.64 -22.57 5.77
CA ALA A 8 -14.69 -22.05 4.41
C ALA A 8 -14.18 -20.59 4.35
N PHE A 9 -14.59 -19.76 5.32
CA PHE A 9 -14.11 -18.38 5.44
C PHE A 9 -12.59 -18.31 5.66
N ARG A 10 -12.05 -19.10 6.60
CA ARG A 10 -10.60 -19.17 6.85
C ARG A 10 -9.82 -19.60 5.60
N ARG A 11 -10.36 -20.55 4.82
CA ARG A 11 -9.73 -21.01 3.58
C ARG A 11 -9.69 -19.91 2.52
N ARG A 12 -10.78 -19.15 2.34
CA ARG A 12 -10.83 -17.98 1.45
C ARG A 12 -9.86 -16.87 1.88
N CYS A 13 -9.79 -16.56 3.17
CA CYS A 13 -8.84 -15.59 3.72
C CYS A 13 -7.38 -16.02 3.48
N ARG A 14 -7.06 -17.31 3.66
CA ARG A 14 -5.72 -17.85 3.39
C ARG A 14 -5.35 -17.80 1.90
N GLN A 15 -6.29 -18.10 1.02
CA GLN A 15 -6.11 -17.95 -0.43
C GLN A 15 -5.84 -16.49 -0.81
N PHE A 16 -6.62 -15.55 -0.25
CA PHE A 16 -6.43 -14.14 -0.53
C PHE A 16 -5.07 -13.62 -0.05
N ARG A 17 -4.60 -14.05 1.13
CA ARG A 17 -3.23 -13.75 1.57
C ARG A 17 -2.19 -14.20 0.56
N TRP A 18 -2.34 -15.42 0.05
CA TRP A 18 -1.38 -15.97 -0.91
C TRP A 18 -1.38 -15.19 -2.23
N LEU A 19 -2.57 -14.81 -2.72
CA LEU A 19 -2.72 -13.94 -3.88
C LEU A 19 -2.09 -12.55 -3.66
N ALA A 20 -2.33 -11.92 -2.52
CA ALA A 20 -1.72 -10.64 -2.17
C ALA A 20 -0.19 -10.74 -2.07
N MET A 21 0.35 -11.78 -1.42
CA MET A 21 1.79 -12.01 -1.38
C MET A 21 2.38 -12.25 -2.76
N PHE A 22 1.74 -13.09 -3.58
CA PHE A 22 2.19 -13.37 -4.94
C PHE A 22 2.21 -12.10 -5.80
N MET A 23 1.17 -11.27 -5.73
CA MET A 23 1.10 -9.98 -6.40
C MET A 23 2.23 -9.04 -5.93
N VAL A 24 2.44 -8.93 -4.61
CA VAL A 24 3.48 -8.04 -4.06
C VAL A 24 4.87 -8.48 -4.47
N ILE A 25 5.15 -9.79 -4.42
CA ILE A 25 6.45 -10.34 -4.80
C ILE A 25 6.66 -10.19 -6.31
N SER A 26 5.69 -10.60 -7.14
CA SER A 26 5.83 -10.54 -8.59
C SER A 26 5.97 -9.11 -9.10
N VAL A 27 5.06 -8.21 -8.72
CA VAL A 27 5.09 -6.80 -9.16
C VAL A 27 6.27 -6.06 -8.54
N GLY A 28 6.56 -6.30 -7.25
CA GLY A 28 7.72 -5.70 -6.58
C GLY A 28 9.04 -6.12 -7.21
N LEU A 29 9.19 -7.40 -7.57
CA LEU A 29 10.37 -7.92 -8.27
C LEU A 29 10.50 -7.29 -9.66
N LEU A 30 9.40 -7.19 -10.42
CA LEU A 30 9.41 -6.57 -11.75
C LEU A 30 9.85 -5.10 -11.66
N VAL A 31 9.28 -4.35 -10.71
CA VAL A 31 9.66 -2.95 -10.47
C VAL A 31 11.11 -2.83 -10.03
N ALA A 32 11.59 -3.68 -9.13
CA ALA A 32 12.99 -3.68 -8.69
C ALA A 32 13.95 -4.00 -9.84
N LEU A 33 13.62 -4.99 -10.67
CA LEU A 33 14.39 -5.34 -11.87
C LEU A 33 14.46 -4.15 -12.84
N MET A 34 13.32 -3.51 -13.10
CA MET A 34 13.23 -2.44 -14.10
C MET A 34 13.85 -1.13 -13.62
N ALA A 35 13.68 -0.80 -12.34
CA ALA A 35 14.15 0.46 -11.77
C ALA A 35 15.63 0.42 -11.37
N TRP A 36 16.15 -0.74 -10.95
CA TRP A 36 17.51 -0.85 -10.39
C TRP A 36 18.40 -1.78 -11.21
N VAL A 37 17.92 -2.97 -11.59
CA VAL A 37 18.76 -3.94 -12.32
C VAL A 37 19.08 -3.48 -13.73
N PHE A 38 18.09 -2.99 -14.48
CA PHE A 38 18.31 -2.49 -15.85
C PHE A 38 19.35 -1.34 -15.94
N PRO A 39 19.26 -0.25 -15.14
CA PRO A 39 20.28 0.80 -15.19
C PRO A 39 21.64 0.32 -14.66
N LEU A 40 21.68 -0.56 -13.66
CA LEU A 40 22.94 -1.14 -13.17
C LEU A 40 23.63 -1.98 -14.25
N LEU A 41 22.86 -2.81 -14.98
CA LEU A 41 23.36 -3.59 -16.11
C LEU A 41 23.86 -2.71 -17.25
N LEU A 42 23.17 -1.60 -17.54
CA LEU A 42 23.60 -0.63 -18.55
C LEU A 42 24.90 0.07 -18.19
N VAL A 43 25.12 0.40 -16.92
CA VAL A 43 26.44 0.88 -16.49
C VAL A 43 27.48 -0.22 -16.68
N LEU A 44 27.19 -1.43 -16.19
CA LEU A 44 28.18 -2.49 -16.08
C LEU A 44 28.58 -3.10 -17.43
N LEU A 45 27.66 -3.15 -18.41
CA LEU A 45 27.92 -3.72 -19.73
C LEU A 45 28.32 -2.69 -20.80
N LYS A 46 28.03 -1.40 -20.60
CA LYS A 46 28.21 -0.35 -21.64
C LYS A 46 29.11 0.81 -21.23
N ASP A 47 29.79 0.73 -20.08
CA ASP A 47 30.60 1.82 -19.50
C ASP A 47 29.86 3.17 -19.52
N ALA A 48 28.55 3.12 -19.32
CA ALA A 48 27.71 4.31 -19.36
C ALA A 48 28.01 5.21 -18.14
N PRO A 49 28.08 6.54 -18.31
CA PRO A 49 28.39 7.44 -17.20
C PRO A 49 27.35 7.31 -16.09
N TRP A 50 27.82 7.12 -14.86
CA TRP A 50 26.99 7.10 -13.66
C TRP A 50 26.22 8.42 -13.55
N ARG A 51 24.91 8.37 -13.79
CA ARG A 51 24.00 9.50 -13.68
C ARG A 51 23.14 9.35 -12.43
N PRO A 52 23.62 9.75 -11.24
CA PRO A 52 22.87 9.61 -9.99
C PRO A 52 21.51 10.34 -10.03
N GLY A 53 21.41 11.42 -10.81
CA GLY A 53 20.14 12.12 -11.03
C GLY A 53 19.07 11.28 -11.74
N ALA A 54 19.46 10.39 -12.65
CA ALA A 54 18.51 9.51 -13.36
C ALA A 54 18.04 8.36 -12.46
N MET A 55 18.94 7.81 -11.63
CA MET A 55 18.58 6.82 -10.60
C MET A 55 17.64 7.43 -9.55
N LEU A 56 17.95 8.63 -9.05
CA LEU A 56 17.09 9.35 -8.12
C LEU A 56 15.71 9.61 -8.71
N ALA A 57 15.62 10.08 -9.95
CA ALA A 57 14.35 10.28 -10.65
C ALA A 57 13.55 8.97 -10.80
N ALA A 58 14.21 7.85 -11.10
CA ALA A 58 13.56 6.54 -11.19
C ALA A 58 13.03 6.06 -9.82
N THR A 59 13.78 6.26 -8.73
CA THR A 59 13.28 5.96 -7.38
C THR A 59 12.09 6.81 -6.99
N VAL A 60 12.09 8.10 -7.34
CA VAL A 60 10.98 9.02 -7.06
C VAL A 60 9.74 8.63 -7.86
N TRP A 61 9.90 8.26 -9.13
CA TRP A 61 8.79 7.78 -9.96
C TRP A 61 8.15 6.50 -9.38
N ASN A 62 8.94 5.63 -8.77
CA ASN A 62 8.48 4.36 -8.21
C ASN A 62 8.02 4.44 -6.74
N LEU A 63 8.16 5.59 -6.08
CA LEU A 63 7.77 5.78 -4.68
C LEU A 63 6.28 5.42 -4.41
N PRO A 64 5.32 5.88 -5.24
CA PRO A 64 3.91 5.53 -5.04
C PRO A 64 3.63 4.03 -5.15
N ILE A 65 4.34 3.35 -6.06
CA ILE A 65 4.20 1.91 -6.26
C ILE A 65 4.59 1.17 -4.99
N ALA A 66 5.67 1.58 -4.32
CA ALA A 66 6.08 0.99 -3.04
C ALA A 66 4.99 1.16 -1.96
N CYS A 67 4.37 2.34 -1.87
CA CYS A 67 3.25 2.58 -0.95
C CYS A 67 2.03 1.70 -1.26
N TYR A 68 1.69 1.53 -2.54
CA TYR A 68 0.57 0.67 -2.95
C TYR A 68 0.84 -0.81 -2.68
N LEU A 69 2.05 -1.29 -2.96
CA LEU A 69 2.45 -2.66 -2.65
C LEU A 69 2.44 -2.92 -1.13
N PHE A 70 2.87 -1.95 -0.34
CA PHE A 70 2.79 -2.03 1.12
C PHE A 70 1.34 -2.12 1.62
N ALA A 71 0.41 -1.37 1.02
CA ALA A 71 -1.00 -1.47 1.35
C ALA A 71 -1.56 -2.88 1.06
N VAL A 72 -1.29 -3.43 -0.15
CA VAL A 72 -1.72 -4.79 -0.52
C VAL A 72 -1.11 -5.84 0.39
N TRP A 73 0.17 -5.69 0.74
CA TRP A 73 0.84 -6.59 1.68
C TRP A 73 0.19 -6.58 3.05
N THR A 74 -0.13 -5.39 3.57
CA THR A 74 -0.80 -5.20 4.85
C THR A 74 -2.18 -5.86 4.86
N ILE A 75 -2.96 -5.72 3.77
CA ILE A 75 -4.26 -6.41 3.60
C ILE A 75 -4.07 -7.94 3.60
N GLY A 76 -3.07 -8.43 2.87
CA GLY A 76 -2.76 -9.86 2.83
C GLY A 76 -2.40 -10.42 4.20
N GLN A 77 -1.57 -9.71 4.98
CA GLN A 77 -1.20 -10.14 6.32
C GLN A 77 -2.39 -10.18 7.28
N THR A 78 -3.25 -9.16 7.25
CA THR A 78 -4.40 -9.06 8.18
C THR A 78 -5.45 -10.13 7.88
N LEU A 79 -5.71 -10.43 6.60
CA LEU A 79 -6.52 -11.59 6.18
C LEU A 79 -5.89 -12.92 6.59
N GLY A 80 -4.56 -13.01 6.60
CA GLY A 80 -3.83 -14.14 7.15
C GLY A 80 -4.06 -14.37 8.64
N GLU A 81 -4.02 -13.30 9.43
CA GLU A 81 -4.27 -13.35 10.88
C GLU A 81 -5.72 -13.72 11.19
N LEU A 82 -6.68 -13.19 10.42
CA LEU A 82 -8.09 -13.58 10.47
C LEU A 82 -8.28 -15.08 10.17
N ALA A 83 -7.56 -15.62 9.17
CA ALA A 83 -7.59 -17.04 8.84
C ALA A 83 -7.05 -17.93 9.97
N ASN A 84 -6.11 -17.43 10.78
CA ASN A 84 -5.53 -18.14 11.92
C ASN A 84 -6.40 -18.09 13.19
N GLY A 85 -7.58 -17.47 13.14
CA GLY A 85 -8.54 -17.49 14.24
C GLY A 85 -8.43 -16.29 15.18
N ARG A 86 -7.74 -15.22 14.78
CA ARG A 86 -7.76 -13.95 15.51
C ARG A 86 -9.18 -13.37 15.44
N LEU A 87 -9.69 -12.85 16.56
CA LEU A 87 -11.01 -12.22 16.63
C LEU A 87 -11.12 -11.10 15.60
N ILE A 88 -12.13 -11.19 14.73
CA ILE A 88 -12.37 -10.26 13.61
C ILE A 88 -12.41 -8.81 14.12
N GLN A 89 -13.05 -8.61 15.28
CA GLN A 89 -13.18 -7.34 15.97
C GLN A 89 -11.84 -6.72 16.38
N ALA A 90 -10.85 -7.52 16.80
CA ALA A 90 -9.55 -7.01 17.23
C ALA A 90 -8.56 -6.77 16.07
N ALA A 91 -8.76 -7.42 14.92
CA ALA A 91 -7.83 -7.36 13.79
C ALA A 91 -8.23 -6.31 12.73
N LEU A 92 -9.52 -6.04 12.54
CA LEU A 92 -10.01 -5.15 11.48
C LEU A 92 -9.64 -3.66 11.66
N PRO A 93 -9.85 -3.04 12.83
CA PRO A 93 -9.59 -1.61 13.01
C PRO A 93 -8.13 -1.19 12.76
N PRO A 94 -7.10 -1.86 13.34
CA PRO A 94 -5.72 -1.50 13.06
C PRO A 94 -5.30 -1.81 11.62
N ALA A 95 -5.90 -2.84 10.99
CA ALA A 95 -5.69 -3.14 9.58
C ALA A 95 -6.18 -2.00 8.69
N LEU A 96 -7.42 -1.54 8.89
CA LEU A 96 -8.03 -0.43 8.15
C LEU A 96 -7.24 0.85 8.29
N ARG A 97 -6.73 1.18 9.49
CA ARG A 97 -5.86 2.35 9.69
C ARG A 97 -4.53 2.22 8.96
N ARG A 98 -3.85 1.09 9.04
CA ARG A 98 -2.54 0.88 8.37
C ARG A 98 -2.68 0.94 6.85
N VAL A 99 -3.71 0.29 6.32
CA VAL A 99 -4.04 0.30 4.89
C VAL A 99 -4.44 1.70 4.43
N GLY A 100 -5.31 2.37 5.19
CA GLY A 100 -5.73 3.74 4.92
C GLY A 100 -4.57 4.73 4.90
N LEU A 101 -3.66 4.64 5.88
CA LEU A 101 -2.43 5.43 5.90
C LEU A 101 -1.51 5.12 4.71
N ALA A 102 -1.32 3.84 4.38
CA ALA A 102 -0.46 3.45 3.26
C ALA A 102 -0.99 3.94 1.91
N LEU A 103 -2.30 3.79 1.67
CA LEU A 103 -2.95 4.27 0.44
C LEU A 103 -3.04 5.79 0.40
N GLY A 104 -3.39 6.42 1.53
CA GLY A 104 -3.45 7.87 1.66
C GLY A 104 -2.09 8.53 1.43
N ALA A 105 -1.04 8.02 2.08
CA ALA A 105 0.33 8.46 1.88
C ALA A 105 0.80 8.18 0.45
N GLY A 106 0.46 7.02 -0.13
CA GLY A 106 0.80 6.69 -1.52
C GLY A 106 0.19 7.64 -2.55
N GLY A 107 -1.10 7.98 -2.39
CA GLY A 107 -1.80 8.94 -3.24
C GLY A 107 -1.30 10.38 -3.05
N LEU A 108 -1.05 10.81 -1.81
CA LEU A 108 -0.40 12.10 -1.54
C LEU A 108 1.00 12.17 -2.14
N THR A 109 1.75 11.08 -2.05
CA THR A 109 3.09 10.98 -2.63
C THR A 109 3.03 11.07 -4.16
N SER A 110 2.09 10.38 -4.81
CA SER A 110 1.97 10.43 -6.27
C SER A 110 1.57 11.82 -6.76
N VAL A 111 0.63 12.48 -6.08
CA VAL A 111 0.12 13.79 -6.52
C VAL A 111 1.07 14.92 -6.15
N PHE A 112 1.63 14.93 -4.93
CA PHE A 112 2.48 16.01 -4.44
C PHE A 112 3.97 15.73 -4.54
N VAL A 113 4.46 14.59 -4.03
CA VAL A 113 5.91 14.35 -3.92
C VAL A 113 6.54 14.12 -5.29
N VAL A 114 5.95 13.25 -6.12
CA VAL A 114 6.45 12.96 -7.47
C VAL A 114 6.44 14.22 -8.33
N THR A 115 5.31 14.93 -8.36
CA THR A 115 5.15 16.17 -9.12
C THR A 115 6.12 17.26 -8.67
N ASN A 116 6.36 17.43 -7.36
CA ASN A 116 7.23 18.49 -6.83
C ASN A 116 8.72 18.15 -6.96
N LEU A 117 9.13 16.89 -6.77
CA LEU A 117 10.53 16.48 -6.98
C LEU A 117 10.95 16.51 -8.46
N MET A 118 10.08 16.10 -9.38
CA MET A 118 10.37 16.22 -10.82
C MET A 118 10.50 17.68 -11.27
N ARG A 119 9.78 18.58 -10.60
CA ARG A 119 9.93 20.02 -10.77
C ARG A 119 11.29 20.52 -10.26
N PHE A 120 11.74 20.05 -9.09
CA PHE A 120 13.04 20.42 -8.52
C PHE A 120 14.23 19.91 -9.37
N LEU A 121 14.07 18.76 -10.02
CA LEU A 121 15.09 18.15 -10.89
C LEU A 121 15.17 18.77 -12.31
N GLY A 122 14.34 19.77 -12.63
CA GLY A 122 14.41 20.49 -13.91
C GLY A 122 14.10 19.65 -15.16
N GLN A 123 13.57 18.44 -15.01
CA GLN A 123 13.28 17.49 -16.09
C GLN A 123 11.90 17.69 -16.76
N ALA A 124 11.10 18.67 -16.30
CA ALA A 124 9.77 18.95 -16.84
C ALA A 124 9.70 20.33 -17.52
N LYS A 125 9.77 20.36 -18.86
CA LYS A 125 9.25 21.44 -19.70
C LYS A 125 7.88 21.01 -20.26
N GLY A 126 6.86 20.94 -19.42
CA GLY A 126 5.51 20.59 -19.87
C GLY A 126 4.48 20.52 -18.74
N GLY A 127 3.31 21.13 -18.97
CA GLY A 127 2.02 20.93 -18.30
C GLY A 127 1.96 21.01 -16.78
N TYR A 128 1.40 22.11 -16.25
CA TYR A 128 1.25 22.45 -14.82
C TYR A 128 0.57 21.40 -13.90
N LEU A 129 -0.01 20.33 -14.44
CA LEU A 129 -0.78 19.35 -13.68
C LEU A 129 -0.56 17.93 -14.23
N HIS A 130 0.17 17.09 -13.50
CA HIS A 130 -0.03 15.66 -13.64
C HIS A 130 -1.34 15.33 -12.90
N PHE A 131 -2.46 15.37 -13.64
CA PHE A 131 -3.77 14.96 -13.13
C PHE A 131 -3.78 13.43 -12.95
N ASP A 132 -3.12 12.96 -11.90
CA ASP A 132 -3.21 11.58 -11.46
C ASP A 132 -4.54 11.40 -10.72
N VAL A 133 -5.62 11.25 -11.49
CA VAL A 133 -6.97 10.95 -10.98
C VAL A 133 -6.93 9.67 -10.14
N ALA A 134 -6.07 8.71 -10.49
CA ALA A 134 -5.87 7.50 -9.70
C ALA A 134 -5.26 7.83 -8.33
N GLY A 135 -4.20 8.65 -8.28
CA GLY A 135 -3.59 9.13 -7.03
C GLY A 135 -4.54 9.90 -6.13
N MET A 136 -5.34 10.81 -6.70
CA MET A 136 -6.35 11.58 -5.96
C MET A 136 -7.46 10.68 -5.38
N THR A 137 -7.97 9.74 -6.18
CA THR A 137 -9.01 8.79 -5.73
C THR A 137 -8.47 7.82 -4.68
N LEU A 138 -7.25 7.30 -4.85
CA LEU A 138 -6.55 6.50 -3.85
C LEU A 138 -6.31 7.25 -2.55
N GLY A 139 -5.94 8.53 -2.62
CA GLY A 139 -5.80 9.40 -1.46
C GLY A 139 -7.10 9.54 -0.66
N MET A 140 -8.21 9.81 -1.36
CA MET A 140 -9.54 9.91 -0.76
C MET A 140 -10.01 8.58 -0.15
N ILE A 141 -9.83 7.46 -0.86
CA ILE A 141 -10.17 6.12 -0.36
C ILE A 141 -9.31 5.78 0.87
N GLY A 142 -8.01 6.07 0.84
CA GLY A 142 -7.11 5.88 1.97
C GLY A 142 -7.54 6.66 3.21
N GLY A 143 -7.91 7.93 3.03
CA GLY A 143 -8.47 8.77 4.10
C GLY A 143 -9.76 8.21 4.68
N ALA A 144 -10.70 7.77 3.84
CA ALA A 144 -11.95 7.15 4.27
C ALA A 144 -11.72 5.86 5.09
N LEU A 145 -10.82 4.98 4.63
CA LEU A 145 -10.46 3.75 5.35
C LEU A 145 -9.81 4.04 6.70
N PHE A 146 -8.97 5.07 6.78
CA PHE A 146 -8.37 5.50 8.04
C PHE A 146 -9.42 5.98 9.05
N LEU A 147 -10.37 6.80 8.61
CA LEU A 147 -11.46 7.29 9.46
C LEU A 147 -12.36 6.15 9.91
N LEU A 148 -12.72 5.23 9.01
CA LEU A 148 -13.51 4.04 9.35
C LEU A 148 -12.82 3.18 10.41
N GLY A 149 -11.51 2.95 10.28
CA GLY A 149 -10.75 2.23 11.30
C GLY A 149 -10.81 2.90 12.67
N ARG A 150 -10.75 4.25 12.72
CA ARG A 150 -10.87 5.01 13.97
C ARG A 150 -12.29 4.93 14.58
N VAL A 151 -13.32 4.99 13.76
CA VAL A 151 -14.72 4.86 14.23
C VAL A 151 -14.97 3.45 14.77
N MET A 152 -14.41 2.41 14.12
CA MET A 152 -14.51 1.04 14.63
C MET A 152 -13.77 0.85 15.95
N ASP A 153 -12.59 1.44 16.13
CA ASP A 153 -11.87 1.44 17.41
C ASP A 153 -12.76 2.05 18.53
N GLN A 154 -13.41 3.18 18.24
CA GLN A 154 -14.30 3.86 19.20
C GLN A 154 -15.54 3.02 19.53
N ALA A 155 -16.14 2.36 18.52
CA ALA A 155 -17.29 1.49 18.73
C ALA A 155 -16.95 0.28 19.62
N LEU A 156 -15.75 -0.29 19.45
CA LEU A 156 -15.29 -1.40 20.29
C LEU A 156 -14.99 -0.96 21.72
N ALA A 157 -14.40 0.22 21.90
CA ALA A 157 -14.17 0.80 23.22
C ALA A 157 -15.50 1.05 23.96
N ALA A 158 -16.49 1.62 23.27
CA ALA A 158 -17.82 1.85 23.84
C ALA A 158 -18.56 0.54 24.18
N GLN A 159 -18.40 -0.51 23.37
CA GLN A 159 -18.93 -1.84 23.71
C GLN A 159 -18.26 -2.44 24.94
N ALA A 160 -16.94 -2.26 25.09
CA ALA A 160 -16.22 -2.75 26.26
C ALA A 160 -16.67 -2.05 27.56
N GLU A 161 -16.93 -0.74 27.52
CA GLU A 161 -17.48 0.00 28.66
C GLU A 161 -18.87 -0.48 29.06
N LEU A 162 -19.73 -0.80 28.07
CA LEU A 162 -21.08 -1.32 28.33
C LEU A 162 -21.07 -2.74 28.91
N ASP A 163 -20.09 -3.57 28.51
CA ASP A 163 -19.92 -4.93 29.04
C ASP A 163 -19.38 -4.91 30.49
N GLU A 164 -18.68 -3.85 30.89
CA GLU A 164 -18.20 -3.64 32.27
C GLU A 164 -19.32 -3.15 33.23
N MET A 165 -20.43 -2.61 32.69
CA MET A 165 -21.58 -2.15 33.47
C MET A 165 -22.62 -3.26 33.77
N ILE A 166 -22.47 -4.45 33.19
CA ILE A 166 -23.34 -5.63 33.40
C ILE A 166 -22.68 -6.60 34.39
#